data_AF-A0A7Y4XF67-F1
#
_entry.id   AF-A0A7Y4XF67-F1
#
_cell.length_a   1.000
_cell.length_b   1.000
_cell.length_c   1.000
_cell.angle_alpha   90.00
_cell.angle_beta   90.00
_cell.angle_gamma   90.00
#
_symmetry.space_group_name_H-M   'P 1'
#
loop_
_entity.id
_entity.type
_entity.pdbx_description
1 polymer ?
#
loop_
_entity_poly.entity_id
_entity_poly.type
_entity_poly.pdbx_seq_one_letter_code
_entity_poly.pdbx_strand_id
1 'polypeptide(L)'
;MTTTLIIPGLRSSGTEHWQSWFEEHIPGAIRVGQHDWDQANLADWTSRVRRHIAHAPGRIFIVAHSFGALAAVQAANDLDDRISGALLVAPADPDKFGIADYLPAKALAFPNIIVASTNDPWMAFDRAAAWADRWGSELISLGDAGHINIESGYGPWPQGLLILDRLRRAADWKEQISRRISDSTSHERRPHAGRKSVPRPVGRFRHSDQPHPINAAAEFLEQSGWYVSPPARASGIPQSQ
;
A
#
# COMPACT_ATOMS: atom_id res chain seq x y z
N MET A 1 -19.89 1.36 -4.42
CA MET A 1 -19.93 1.17 -2.96
C MET A 1 -18.54 0.78 -2.48
N THR A 2 -18.15 1.24 -1.30
CA THR A 2 -16.83 0.99 -0.71
C THR A 2 -17.03 0.45 0.69
N THR A 3 -16.32 -0.62 1.03
CA THR A 3 -16.32 -1.26 2.34
C THR A 3 -14.94 -1.09 2.96
N THR A 4 -14.88 -0.69 4.24
CA THR A 4 -13.63 -0.65 5.00
C THR A 4 -13.65 -1.76 6.04
N LEU A 5 -12.76 -2.75 5.90
CA LEU A 5 -12.60 -3.82 6.87
C LEU A 5 -11.64 -3.37 7.97
N ILE A 6 -12.14 -3.30 9.20
CA ILE A 6 -11.35 -3.00 10.40
C ILE A 6 -10.90 -4.33 11.02
N ILE A 7 -9.59 -4.53 11.14
CA ILE A 7 -8.99 -5.80 11.59
C ILE A 7 -8.13 -5.54 12.84
N PRO A 8 -8.67 -5.77 14.05
CA PRO A 8 -7.95 -5.58 15.30
C PRO A 8 -6.80 -6.57 15.50
N GLY A 9 -5.87 -6.21 16.38
CA GLY A 9 -4.82 -7.08 16.93
C GLY A 9 -5.27 -7.90 18.15
N LEU A 10 -4.29 -8.50 18.84
CA LEU A 10 -4.50 -9.27 20.08
C LEU A 10 -5.28 -8.47 21.12
N ARG A 11 -6.13 -9.15 21.90
CA ARG A 11 -7.08 -8.58 22.87
C ARG A 11 -8.12 -7.64 22.26
N SER A 12 -8.19 -7.60 20.92
CA SER A 12 -9.04 -6.70 20.15
C SER A 12 -8.78 -5.21 20.46
N SER A 13 -9.60 -4.35 19.88
CA SER A 13 -9.61 -2.91 20.13
C SER A 13 -10.77 -2.56 21.06
N GLY A 14 -10.48 -2.18 22.31
CA GLY A 14 -11.50 -1.73 23.25
C GLY A 14 -12.30 -0.51 22.72
N THR A 15 -13.38 -0.14 23.40
CA THR A 15 -14.29 0.94 22.96
C THR A 15 -13.59 2.28 22.75
N GLU A 16 -12.51 2.55 23.50
CA GLU A 16 -11.79 3.82 23.41
C GLU A 16 -10.74 3.82 22.29
N HIS A 17 -10.38 2.65 21.75
CA HIS A 17 -9.32 2.48 20.75
C HIS A 17 -9.66 3.16 19.41
N TRP A 18 -8.63 3.66 18.71
CA TRP A 18 -8.82 4.34 17.42
C TRP A 18 -9.53 3.52 16.35
N GLN A 19 -9.41 2.19 16.37
CA GLN A 19 -10.18 1.32 15.47
C GLN A 19 -11.68 1.37 15.75
N SER A 20 -12.09 1.38 17.02
CA SER A 20 -13.49 1.54 17.42
C SER A 20 -13.98 2.95 17.05
N TRP A 21 -13.14 3.97 17.25
CA TRP A 21 -13.44 5.33 16.77
C TRP A 21 -13.60 5.39 15.23
N PHE A 22 -12.79 4.64 14.46
CA PHE A 22 -12.94 4.55 13.01
C PHE A 22 -14.25 3.90 12.58
N GLU A 23 -14.72 2.88 13.30
CA GLU A 23 -16.01 2.22 13.01
C GLU A 23 -17.18 3.21 13.06
N GLU A 24 -17.13 4.18 13.98
CA GLU A 24 -18.14 5.23 14.12
C GLU A 24 -18.04 6.31 13.03
N HIS A 25 -16.83 6.57 12.52
CA HIS A 25 -16.55 7.69 11.62
C HIS A 25 -16.43 7.30 10.14
N ILE A 26 -16.36 6.01 9.82
CA ILE A 26 -16.26 5.50 8.46
C ILE A 26 -17.58 4.80 8.08
N PRO A 27 -18.43 5.43 7.24
CA PRO A 27 -19.65 4.80 6.76
C PRO A 27 -19.37 3.45 6.07
N GLY A 28 -20.09 2.41 6.50
CA GLY A 28 -19.93 1.06 5.95
C GLY A 28 -18.64 0.35 6.40
N ALA A 29 -18.00 0.80 7.48
CA ALA A 29 -16.96 0.02 8.14
C ALA A 29 -17.53 -1.29 8.70
N ILE A 30 -16.75 -2.36 8.54
CA ILE A 30 -17.09 -3.68 9.07
C ILE A 30 -15.90 -4.17 9.88
N ARG A 31 -16.10 -4.42 11.16
CA ARG A 31 -15.09 -5.02 12.02
C ARG A 31 -15.04 -6.53 11.84
N VAL A 32 -13.84 -7.06 11.64
CA VAL A 32 -13.61 -8.51 11.58
C VAL A 32 -13.47 -9.04 13.00
N GLY A 33 -14.47 -9.81 13.43
CA GLY A 33 -14.40 -10.55 14.70
C GLY A 33 -13.49 -11.78 14.60
N GLN A 34 -12.68 -12.03 15.62
CA GLN A 34 -11.90 -13.25 15.78
C GLN A 34 -12.56 -14.21 16.77
N HIS A 35 -12.21 -15.50 16.68
CA HIS A 35 -12.76 -16.52 17.59
C HIS A 35 -12.13 -16.43 18.98
N ASP A 36 -10.81 -16.27 19.01
CA ASP A 36 -10.00 -16.12 20.20
C ASP A 36 -9.11 -14.89 20.01
N TRP A 37 -9.25 -13.92 20.90
CA TRP A 37 -8.49 -12.67 20.89
C TRP A 37 -7.16 -12.78 21.65
N ASP A 38 -7.01 -13.80 22.48
CA ASP A 38 -5.84 -13.99 23.36
C ASP A 38 -4.79 -14.89 22.70
N GLN A 39 -5.17 -15.67 21.68
CA GLN A 39 -4.25 -16.51 20.91
C GLN A 39 -3.89 -15.91 19.54
N ALA A 40 -2.59 -15.68 19.35
CA ALA A 40 -1.99 -15.23 18.08
C ALA A 40 -1.92 -16.38 17.06
N ASN A 41 -3.06 -16.75 16.46
CA ASN A 41 -3.14 -17.81 15.46
C ASN A 41 -3.30 -17.24 14.05
N LEU A 42 -2.21 -17.21 13.28
CA LEU A 42 -2.21 -16.62 11.94
C LEU A 42 -3.22 -17.31 11.02
N ALA A 43 -3.32 -18.65 11.04
CA ALA A 43 -4.18 -19.41 10.14
C ALA A 43 -5.67 -19.09 10.39
N ASP A 44 -6.09 -19.10 11.65
CA ASP A 44 -7.49 -18.84 12.04
C ASP A 44 -7.88 -17.39 11.75
N TRP A 45 -7.01 -16.45 12.10
CA TRP A 45 -7.25 -15.03 11.89
C TRP A 45 -7.31 -14.70 10.40
N THR A 46 -6.39 -15.25 9.62
CA THR A 46 -6.38 -15.09 8.16
C THR A 46 -7.65 -15.67 7.54
N SER A 47 -8.08 -16.87 7.98
CA SER A 47 -9.30 -17.51 7.50
C SER A 47 -10.54 -16.65 7.75
N ARG A 48 -10.63 -16.00 8.92
CA ARG A 48 -11.71 -15.04 9.25
C ARG A 48 -11.68 -13.80 8.36
N VAL A 49 -10.49 -13.22 8.14
CA VAL A 49 -10.34 -12.05 7.27
C VAL A 49 -10.71 -12.40 5.82
N ARG A 50 -10.25 -13.54 5.28
CA ARG A 50 -10.60 -14.01 3.94
C ARG A 50 -12.11 -14.12 3.74
N ARG A 51 -12.84 -14.64 4.73
CA ARG A 51 -14.31 -14.71 4.66
C ARG A 51 -14.95 -13.33 4.57
N HIS A 52 -14.47 -12.35 5.33
CA HIS A 52 -15.00 -10.98 5.24
C HIS A 52 -14.67 -10.34 3.90
N ILE A 53 -13.45 -10.51 3.38
CA ILE A 53 -13.08 -10.03 2.04
C ILE A 53 -14.01 -10.63 0.97
N ALA A 54 -14.24 -11.95 1.01
CA ALA A 54 -15.06 -12.63 0.02
C ALA A 54 -16.50 -12.09 -0.06
N HIS A 55 -17.11 -11.80 1.10
CA HIS A 55 -18.52 -11.40 1.20
C HIS A 55 -18.76 -9.88 1.22
N ALA A 56 -17.72 -9.07 1.46
CA ALA A 56 -17.84 -7.62 1.51
C ALA A 56 -18.25 -7.05 0.13
N PRO A 57 -19.25 -6.15 0.07
CA PRO A 57 -19.68 -5.57 -1.18
C PRO A 57 -18.72 -4.47 -1.66
N GLY A 58 -18.60 -4.32 -2.97
CA GLY A 58 -17.88 -3.22 -3.60
C GLY A 58 -16.37 -3.26 -3.38
N ARG A 59 -15.75 -2.08 -3.41
CA ARG A 59 -14.30 -1.90 -3.26
C ARG A 59 -13.89 -2.08 -1.81
N ILE A 60 -12.86 -2.88 -1.56
CA ILE A 60 -12.43 -3.21 -0.20
C ILE A 60 -11.17 -2.45 0.16
N PHE A 61 -11.24 -1.67 1.23
CA PHE A 61 -10.07 -1.13 1.92
C PHE A 61 -9.88 -1.86 3.24
N ILE A 62 -8.65 -2.16 3.58
CA ILE A 62 -8.29 -2.79 4.84
C ILE A 62 -7.69 -1.74 5.76
N VAL A 63 -8.08 -1.75 7.04
CA VAL A 63 -7.42 -1.02 8.12
C VAL A 63 -7.13 -2.02 9.23
N ALA A 64 -5.86 -2.37 9.40
CA ALA A 64 -5.46 -3.44 10.30
C ALA A 64 -4.41 -2.96 11.32
N HIS A 65 -4.43 -3.54 12.52
CA HIS A 65 -3.52 -3.18 13.61
C HIS A 65 -2.76 -4.39 14.14
N SER A 66 -1.48 -4.20 14.49
CA SER A 66 -0.69 -5.21 15.22
C SER A 66 -0.72 -6.59 14.55
N PHE A 67 -0.98 -7.66 15.29
CA PHE A 67 -1.10 -9.02 14.73
C PHE A 67 -2.20 -9.13 13.66
N GLY A 68 -3.25 -8.33 13.76
CA GLY A 68 -4.31 -8.23 12.76
C GLY A 68 -3.78 -7.78 11.40
N ALA A 69 -2.73 -6.95 11.36
CA ALA A 69 -2.08 -6.55 10.12
C ALA A 69 -1.41 -7.71 9.39
N LEU A 70 -0.81 -8.66 10.13
CA LEU A 70 -0.19 -9.85 9.55
C LEU A 70 -1.23 -10.78 8.92
N ALA A 71 -2.32 -11.05 9.65
CA ALA A 71 -3.44 -11.82 9.14
C ALA A 71 -4.12 -11.16 7.94
N ALA A 72 -4.20 -9.82 7.96
CA ALA A 72 -4.76 -9.04 6.87
C ALA A 72 -3.92 -9.12 5.60
N VAL A 73 -2.60 -8.97 5.71
CA VAL A 73 -1.67 -9.08 4.59
C VAL A 73 -1.76 -10.48 3.97
N GLN A 74 -1.77 -11.53 4.79
CA GLN A 74 -1.87 -12.90 4.30
C GLN A 74 -3.21 -13.18 3.60
N ALA A 75 -4.31 -12.65 4.13
CA ALA A 75 -5.62 -12.83 3.52
C ALA A 75 -5.77 -12.03 2.22
N ALA A 76 -5.23 -10.81 2.20
CA ALA A 76 -5.28 -9.91 1.07
C ALA A 76 -4.38 -10.37 -0.09
N ASN A 77 -3.25 -11.01 0.19
CA ASN A 77 -2.39 -11.60 -0.85
C ASN A 77 -3.09 -12.75 -1.61
N ASP A 78 -3.97 -13.49 -0.95
CA ASP A 78 -4.72 -14.59 -1.58
C ASP A 78 -5.92 -14.11 -2.41
N LEU A 79 -6.40 -12.88 -2.17
CA LEU A 79 -7.60 -12.29 -2.75
C LEU A 79 -7.29 -10.88 -3.27
N ASP A 80 -6.12 -10.71 -3.88
CA ASP A 80 -5.54 -9.41 -4.19
C ASP A 80 -6.38 -8.59 -5.19
N ASP A 81 -7.08 -9.28 -6.10
CA ASP A 81 -8.05 -8.76 -7.04
C ASP A 81 -9.26 -8.06 -6.37
N ARG A 82 -9.57 -8.42 -5.13
CA ARG A 82 -10.66 -7.82 -4.34
C ARG A 82 -10.24 -6.57 -3.58
N ILE A 83 -8.95 -6.35 -3.39
CA ILE A 83 -8.42 -5.33 -2.48
C ILE A 83 -8.06 -4.05 -3.25
N SER A 84 -8.67 -2.93 -2.85
CA SER A 84 -8.36 -1.60 -3.38
C SER A 84 -7.19 -0.93 -2.63
N GLY A 85 -6.97 -1.29 -1.36
CA GLY A 85 -5.76 -0.89 -0.64
C GLY A 85 -5.77 -1.30 0.84
N ALA A 86 -4.61 -1.23 1.49
CA ALA A 86 -4.45 -1.58 2.89
C ALA A 86 -3.68 -0.52 3.70
N LEU A 87 -4.23 -0.14 4.85
CA LEU A 87 -3.56 0.65 5.88
C LEU A 87 -3.19 -0.30 7.03
N LEU A 88 -1.89 -0.51 7.24
CA LEU A 88 -1.32 -1.44 8.21
C LEU A 88 -0.66 -0.63 9.32
N VAL A 89 -1.28 -0.58 10.50
CA VAL A 89 -0.87 0.28 11.60
C VAL A 89 -0.16 -0.54 12.68
N ALA A 90 1.05 -0.13 13.06
CA ALA A 90 1.88 -0.80 14.06
C ALA A 90 1.91 -2.34 13.88
N PRO A 91 2.22 -2.88 12.67
CA PRO A 91 2.24 -4.32 12.47
C PRO A 91 3.21 -4.98 13.45
N ALA A 92 2.81 -6.09 14.06
CA ALA A 92 3.69 -6.81 14.99
C ALA A 92 4.81 -7.54 14.23
N ASP A 93 5.99 -7.71 14.84
CA ASP A 93 7.11 -8.40 14.19
C ASP A 93 6.80 -9.90 13.97
N PRO A 94 6.70 -10.39 12.71
CA PRO A 94 6.41 -11.79 12.42
C PRO A 94 7.41 -12.78 13.02
N ASP A 95 8.67 -12.37 13.21
CA ASP A 95 9.69 -13.24 13.78
C ASP A 95 9.42 -13.55 15.26
N LYS A 96 8.79 -12.62 16.00
CA LYS A 96 8.39 -12.84 17.39
C LYS A 96 7.33 -13.93 17.55
N PHE A 97 6.62 -14.26 16.48
CA PHE A 97 5.61 -15.31 16.45
C PHE A 97 6.07 -16.54 15.64
N GLY A 98 7.26 -16.52 15.05
CA GLY A 98 7.76 -17.60 14.20
C GLY A 98 6.92 -17.79 12.92
N ILE A 99 6.34 -16.71 12.38
CA ILE A 99 5.42 -16.76 11.24
C ILE A 99 5.90 -16.01 9.99
N ALA A 100 7.13 -15.50 9.98
CA ALA A 100 7.66 -14.69 8.88
C ALA A 100 7.58 -15.42 7.52
N ASP A 101 7.85 -16.73 7.51
CA ASP A 101 7.86 -17.56 6.29
C ASP A 101 6.46 -17.80 5.69
N TYR A 102 5.39 -17.58 6.48
CA TYR A 102 4.03 -17.71 5.96
C TYR A 102 3.55 -16.46 5.23
N LEU A 103 4.20 -15.30 5.47
CA LEU A 103 3.79 -14.02 4.90
C LEU A 103 4.32 -13.83 3.48
N PRO A 104 3.70 -12.96 2.67
CA PRO A 104 4.13 -12.74 1.29
C PRO A 104 5.59 -12.28 1.21
N ALA A 105 6.37 -12.97 0.39
CA ALA A 105 7.78 -12.68 0.13
C ALA A 105 7.99 -11.67 -1.03
N LYS A 106 6.90 -11.05 -1.52
CA LYS A 106 6.89 -10.12 -2.65
C LYS A 106 5.99 -8.92 -2.37
N ALA A 107 6.11 -7.90 -3.21
CA ALA A 107 5.25 -6.73 -3.17
C ALA A 107 3.76 -7.11 -3.32
N LEU A 108 2.90 -6.40 -2.58
CA LEU A 108 1.45 -6.58 -2.67
C LEU A 108 0.94 -5.95 -3.96
N ALA A 109 -0.06 -6.59 -4.60
CA ALA A 109 -0.58 -6.13 -5.89
C ALA A 109 -1.46 -4.87 -5.82
N PHE A 110 -1.69 -4.34 -4.62
CA PHE A 110 -2.52 -3.17 -4.32
C PHE A 110 -1.75 -2.11 -3.53
N PRO A 111 -2.13 -0.82 -3.64
CA PRO A 111 -1.57 0.25 -2.82
C PRO A 111 -1.70 -0.06 -1.34
N ASN A 112 -0.63 0.14 -0.58
CA ASN A 112 -0.64 -0.13 0.85
C ASN A 112 0.34 0.79 1.59
N ILE A 113 -0.02 1.10 2.84
CA ILE A 113 0.73 2.00 3.72
C ILE A 113 0.99 1.26 5.04
N ILE A 114 2.23 1.25 5.49
CA ILE A 114 2.60 0.90 6.87
C ILE A 114 2.75 2.19 7.67
N VAL A 115 2.02 2.29 8.78
CA VAL A 115 2.22 3.32 9.80
C VAL A 115 2.96 2.70 10.96
N ALA A 116 4.15 3.21 11.27
CA ALA A 116 5.03 2.65 12.30
C ALA A 116 5.44 3.72 13.33
N SER A 117 5.72 3.25 14.54
CA SER A 117 6.28 4.05 15.63
C SER A 117 7.77 3.73 15.80
N THR A 118 8.58 4.71 16.18
CA THR A 118 10.02 4.52 16.44
C THR A 118 10.32 3.80 17.75
N ASN A 119 9.33 3.75 18.66
CA ASN A 119 9.46 3.10 19.96
C ASN A 119 8.39 2.03 20.21
N ASP A 120 7.91 1.36 19.14
CA ASP A 120 6.97 0.24 19.27
C ASP A 120 7.63 -1.00 19.92
N PRO A 121 7.13 -1.51 21.06
CA PRO A 121 7.68 -2.70 21.70
C PRO A 121 7.47 -3.98 20.89
N TRP A 122 6.53 -4.01 19.94
CA TRP A 122 6.20 -5.17 19.13
C TRP A 122 6.94 -5.23 17.81
N MET A 123 7.43 -4.11 17.29
CA MET A 123 8.14 -4.04 16.01
C MET A 123 9.19 -2.92 16.04
N ALA A 124 10.47 -3.27 15.90
CA ALA A 124 11.50 -2.25 15.73
C ALA A 124 11.33 -1.51 14.39
N PHE A 125 11.65 -0.23 14.35
CA PHE A 125 11.36 0.61 13.19
C PHE A 125 12.10 0.18 11.91
N ASP A 126 13.34 -0.27 12.05
CA ASP A 126 14.15 -0.84 10.97
C ASP A 126 13.54 -2.13 10.40
N ARG A 127 12.97 -2.97 11.26
CA ARG A 127 12.19 -4.15 10.86
C ARG A 127 10.91 -3.76 10.13
N ALA A 128 10.17 -2.76 10.63
CA ALA A 128 9.00 -2.22 9.93
C ALA A 128 9.37 -1.70 8.53
N ALA A 129 10.51 -1.02 8.40
CA ALA A 129 11.02 -0.54 7.11
C ALA A 129 11.37 -1.70 6.17
N ALA A 130 12.04 -2.75 6.66
CA ALA A 130 12.35 -3.94 5.86
C ALA A 130 11.07 -4.65 5.35
N TRP A 131 10.02 -4.71 6.17
CA TRP A 131 8.72 -5.23 5.76
C TRP A 131 8.00 -4.31 4.77
N ALA A 132 8.12 -2.99 4.94
CA ALA A 132 7.60 -2.00 3.99
C ALA A 132 8.25 -2.19 2.61
N ASP A 133 9.58 -2.30 2.56
CA ASP A 133 10.31 -2.54 1.31
C ASP A 133 9.88 -3.85 0.65
N ARG A 134 9.74 -4.93 1.44
CA ARG A 134 9.28 -6.24 0.94
C ARG A 134 7.89 -6.19 0.33
N TRP A 135 6.95 -5.50 0.98
CA TRP A 135 5.56 -5.41 0.53
C TRP A 135 5.31 -4.27 -0.46
N GLY A 136 6.34 -3.47 -0.78
CA GLY A 136 6.21 -2.28 -1.62
C GLY A 136 5.31 -1.23 -0.97
N SER A 137 5.29 -1.17 0.35
CA SER A 137 4.47 -0.26 1.15
C SER A 137 5.09 1.13 1.18
N GLU A 138 4.24 2.15 1.19
CA GLU A 138 4.67 3.45 1.72
C GLU A 138 4.84 3.32 3.25
N LEU A 139 5.99 3.75 3.79
CA LEU A 139 6.23 3.79 5.22
C LEU A 139 6.00 5.21 5.76
N ILE A 140 5.11 5.33 6.74
CA ILE A 140 4.87 6.56 7.51
C ILE A 140 5.32 6.34 8.94
N SER A 141 6.24 7.18 9.42
CA SER A 141 6.62 7.21 10.83
C SER A 141 5.76 8.21 11.60
N LEU A 142 5.28 7.81 12.79
CA LEU A 142 4.64 8.73 13.76
C LEU A 142 5.61 9.22 14.83
N GLY A 143 6.91 8.92 14.71
CA GLY A 143 7.87 9.11 15.79
C GLY A 143 7.53 8.23 16.98
N ASP A 144 7.71 8.77 18.19
CA ASP A 144 7.53 8.05 19.46
C ASP A 144 6.04 7.91 19.82
N ALA A 145 5.38 6.96 19.16
CA ALA A 145 3.95 6.73 19.20
C ALA A 145 3.54 5.43 19.92
N GLY A 146 4.47 4.79 20.65
CA GLY A 146 4.25 3.50 21.32
C GLY A 146 3.75 2.43 20.35
N HIS A 147 2.74 1.66 20.76
CA HIS A 147 2.12 0.65 19.90
C HIS A 147 0.88 1.17 19.13
N ILE A 148 0.70 2.50 19.08
CA ILE A 148 -0.42 3.17 18.42
C ILE A 148 -1.76 2.59 18.92
N ASN A 149 -1.95 2.64 20.23
CA ASN A 149 -3.09 2.12 20.97
C ASN A 149 -3.47 3.06 22.11
N ILE A 150 -4.42 2.67 22.97
CA ILE A 150 -4.89 3.54 24.05
C ILE A 150 -3.80 3.88 25.06
N GLU A 151 -2.97 2.91 25.43
CA GLU A 151 -1.87 3.10 26.37
C GLU A 151 -0.82 4.11 25.86
N SER A 152 -0.76 4.32 24.55
CA SER A 152 0.12 5.29 23.90
C SER A 152 -0.60 6.57 23.43
N GLY A 153 -1.88 6.76 23.85
CA GLY A 153 -2.65 7.97 23.59
C GLY A 153 -3.51 7.95 22.32
N TYR A 154 -3.66 6.80 21.66
CA TYR A 154 -4.39 6.66 20.41
C TYR A 154 -5.81 6.12 20.63
N GLY A 155 -6.70 7.05 21.01
CA GLY A 155 -8.16 6.92 20.93
C GLY A 155 -8.68 7.57 19.65
N PRO A 156 -9.37 8.72 19.71
CA PRO A 156 -9.68 9.47 18.49
C PRO A 156 -8.42 9.79 17.68
N TRP A 157 -8.38 9.41 16.41
CA TRP A 157 -7.19 9.57 15.56
C TRP A 157 -7.51 10.16 14.17
N PRO A 158 -7.83 11.46 14.08
CA PRO A 158 -8.16 12.12 12.82
C PRO A 158 -7.05 12.04 11.76
N GLN A 159 -5.78 12.04 12.18
CA GLN A 159 -4.64 11.93 11.28
C GLN A 159 -4.64 10.58 10.54
N GLY A 160 -5.06 9.50 11.19
CA GLY A 160 -5.19 8.20 10.54
C GLY A 160 -6.26 8.18 9.45
N LEU A 161 -7.35 8.94 9.60
CA LEU A 161 -8.35 9.10 8.52
C LEU A 161 -7.79 9.86 7.32
N LEU A 162 -6.92 10.86 7.54
CA LEU A 162 -6.24 11.57 6.44
C LEU A 162 -5.30 10.63 5.67
N ILE A 163 -4.61 9.73 6.38
CA ILE A 163 -3.76 8.70 5.75
C ILE A 163 -4.62 7.72 4.95
N LEU A 164 -5.74 7.25 5.50
CA LEU A 164 -6.68 6.36 4.79
C LEU A 164 -7.26 7.02 3.53
N ASP A 165 -7.58 8.30 3.60
CA ASP A 165 -8.09 9.07 2.47
C ASP A 165 -7.02 9.28 1.38
N ARG A 166 -5.76 9.51 1.78
CA ARG A 166 -4.62 9.49 0.86
C ARG A 166 -4.47 8.14 0.15
N LEU A 167 -4.56 7.03 0.89
CA LEU A 167 -4.53 5.68 0.32
C LEU A 167 -5.66 5.47 -0.68
N ARG A 168 -6.88 5.90 -0.37
CA ARG A 168 -8.04 5.82 -1.27
C ARG A 168 -7.80 6.57 -2.58
N ARG A 169 -7.26 7.80 -2.51
CA ARG A 169 -6.87 8.57 -3.71
C ARG A 169 -5.81 7.86 -4.54
N ALA A 170 -4.79 7.26 -3.90
CA ALA A 170 -3.76 6.52 -4.62
C ALA A 170 -4.35 5.30 -5.37
N ALA A 171 -5.31 4.61 -4.77
CA ALA A 171 -6.04 3.51 -5.40
C ALA A 171 -6.88 3.97 -6.60
N ASP A 172 -7.60 5.09 -6.46
CA ASP A 172 -8.41 5.67 -7.54
C ASP A 172 -7.53 6.09 -8.73
N TRP A 173 -6.38 6.68 -8.44
CA TRP A 173 -5.41 7.07 -9.46
C TRP A 173 -4.87 5.86 -10.24
N LYS A 174 -4.47 4.79 -9.55
CA LYS A 174 -4.00 3.55 -10.17
C LYS A 174 -5.06 2.95 -11.09
N GLU A 175 -6.32 2.93 -10.66
CA GLU A 175 -7.43 2.42 -11.47
C GLU A 175 -7.68 3.28 -12.71
N GLN A 176 -7.65 4.61 -12.58
CA GLN A 176 -7.81 5.53 -13.71
C GLN A 176 -6.71 5.37 -14.76
N ILE A 177 -5.45 5.22 -14.34
CA ILE A 177 -4.34 4.96 -15.27
C ILE A 177 -4.54 3.64 -16.00
N SER A 178 -4.85 2.56 -15.28
CA SER A 178 -5.05 1.23 -15.88
C SER A 178 -6.15 1.24 -16.94
N ARG A 179 -7.24 1.98 -16.70
CA ARG A 179 -8.33 2.17 -17.68
C ARG A 179 -7.85 2.93 -18.92
N ARG A 180 -7.16 4.06 -18.74
CA ARG A 180 -6.62 4.87 -19.86
C ARG A 180 -5.65 4.07 -20.74
N ILE A 181 -4.77 3.26 -20.13
CA ILE A 181 -3.84 2.40 -20.88
C ILE A 181 -4.62 1.34 -21.68
N SER A 182 -5.61 0.70 -21.06
CA SER A 182 -6.47 -0.31 -21.70
C SER A 182 -7.27 0.26 -22.89
N ASP A 183 -7.81 1.47 -22.73
CA ASP A 183 -8.56 2.17 -23.79
C ASP A 183 -7.66 2.60 -24.96
N SER A 184 -6.42 3.02 -24.69
CA SER A 184 -5.45 3.37 -25.74
C SER A 184 -5.00 2.15 -26.55
N THR A 185 -4.79 1.01 -25.88
CA THR A 185 -4.33 -0.24 -26.52
C THR A 185 -5.42 -0.92 -27.36
N SER A 186 -6.70 -0.67 -27.04
CA SER A 186 -7.84 -1.18 -27.81
C SER A 186 -8.15 -0.31 -29.05
N HIS A 187 -7.73 0.95 -29.09
CA HIS A 187 -7.89 1.82 -30.27
C HIS A 187 -6.90 1.50 -31.40
N GLU A 188 -5.71 0.97 -31.09
CA GLU A 188 -4.70 0.58 -32.08
C GLU A 188 -5.00 -0.76 -32.78
N ARG A 189 -5.94 -1.56 -32.29
CA ARG A 189 -6.33 -2.87 -32.87
C ARG A 189 -7.56 -2.80 -33.80
N ARG A 190 -7.80 -1.66 -34.46
CA ARG A 190 -8.75 -1.63 -35.60
C ARG A 190 -8.02 -2.10 -36.86
N PRO A 191 -8.51 -3.13 -37.58
CA PRO A 191 -7.88 -3.54 -38.83
C PRO A 191 -7.94 -2.38 -39.82
N HIS A 192 -6.77 -1.99 -40.34
CA HIS A 192 -6.63 -0.96 -41.34
C HIS A 192 -7.28 -1.45 -42.64
N ALA A 193 -8.55 -1.09 -42.86
CA ALA A 193 -9.21 -1.32 -44.14
C ALA A 193 -8.55 -0.41 -45.20
N GLY A 194 -7.75 -1.04 -46.06
CA GLY A 194 -7.36 -0.59 -47.40
C GLY A 194 -7.11 0.90 -47.60
N ARG A 195 -5.92 1.40 -47.23
CA ARG A 195 -5.38 2.62 -47.83
C ARG A 195 -4.45 2.24 -48.99
N LYS A 196 -4.88 2.55 -50.21
CA LYS A 196 -4.06 2.48 -51.43
C LYS A 196 -2.82 3.35 -51.24
N SER A 197 -1.66 2.77 -51.53
CA SER A 197 -0.35 3.40 -51.52
C SER A 197 -0.29 4.54 -52.54
N VAL A 198 0.02 5.75 -52.06
CA VAL A 198 0.47 6.86 -52.89
C VAL A 198 1.93 7.12 -52.52
N PRO A 199 2.88 7.11 -53.45
CA PRO A 199 4.28 7.38 -53.12
C PRO A 199 4.46 8.89 -52.92
N ARG A 200 5.15 9.27 -51.83
CA ARG A 200 5.60 10.64 -51.61
C ARG A 200 7.12 10.71 -51.48
N PRO A 201 7.73 11.84 -51.88
CA PRO A 201 9.12 11.91 -52.30
C PRO A 201 10.08 12.15 -51.12
N VAL A 202 11.35 11.81 -51.38
CA VAL A 202 12.50 11.96 -50.49
C VAL A 202 12.72 13.43 -50.15
N GLY A 203 12.46 13.79 -48.90
CA GLY A 203 12.67 15.12 -48.32
C GLY A 203 13.74 15.08 -47.23
N ARG A 204 14.74 15.94 -47.38
CA ARG A 204 15.98 16.07 -46.60
C ARG A 204 15.73 16.40 -45.12
N PHE A 205 16.41 15.68 -44.23
CA PHE A 205 16.44 15.93 -42.78
C PHE A 205 16.92 17.35 -42.44
N ARG A 206 16.20 18.04 -41.54
CA ARG A 206 16.75 19.11 -40.70
C ARG A 206 16.57 18.69 -39.24
N HIS A 207 17.67 18.73 -38.49
CA HIS A 207 17.69 18.62 -37.03
C HIS A 207 16.89 19.76 -36.41
N SER A 208 16.00 19.43 -35.48
CA SER A 208 15.49 20.37 -34.48
C SER A 208 15.59 19.71 -33.11
N ASP A 209 16.39 20.31 -32.25
CA ASP A 209 16.60 19.94 -30.85
C ASP A 209 15.27 19.93 -30.08
N GLN A 210 14.94 18.80 -29.48
CA GLN A 210 13.91 18.67 -28.45
C GLN A 210 14.55 17.89 -27.29
N PRO A 211 14.44 18.37 -26.05
CA PRO A 211 15.08 17.72 -24.91
C PRO A 211 14.38 16.40 -24.57
N HIS A 212 15.19 15.40 -24.19
CA HIS A 212 14.73 14.06 -23.81
C HIS A 212 13.80 14.08 -22.59
N PRO A 213 12.79 13.18 -22.52
CA PRO A 213 11.70 13.18 -21.54
C PRO A 213 12.10 12.89 -20.08
N ILE A 214 13.38 12.72 -19.79
CA ILE A 214 13.88 12.45 -18.43
C ILE A 214 14.12 13.76 -17.66
N ASN A 215 14.48 14.86 -18.34
CA ASN A 215 14.82 16.11 -17.65
C ASN A 215 13.59 16.93 -17.23
N ALA A 216 12.45 16.77 -17.91
CA ALA A 216 11.22 17.49 -17.56
C ALA A 216 10.55 16.99 -16.25
N ALA A 217 10.82 15.75 -15.84
CA ALA A 217 10.26 15.17 -14.62
C ALA A 217 11.00 15.66 -13.36
N ALA A 218 12.31 15.94 -13.46
CA ALA A 218 13.12 16.42 -12.34
C ALA A 218 12.81 17.89 -11.99
N GLU A 219 12.65 18.75 -13.01
CA GLU A 219 12.33 20.18 -12.79
C GLU A 219 10.94 20.40 -12.16
N PHE A 220 9.97 19.50 -12.41
CA PHE A 220 8.64 19.59 -11.81
C PHE A 220 8.61 19.19 -10.32
N LEU A 221 9.53 18.33 -9.89
CA LEU A 221 9.61 17.85 -8.50
C LEU A 221 10.32 18.87 -7.58
N GLU A 222 11.30 19.61 -8.09
CA GLU A 222 11.97 20.67 -7.33
C GLU A 222 11.06 21.90 -7.08
N GLN A 223 10.22 22.28 -8.05
CA GLN A 223 9.29 23.41 -7.92
C GLN A 223 8.15 23.15 -6.93
N SER A 224 7.91 21.89 -6.55
CA SER A 224 6.86 21.47 -5.62
C SER A 224 7.40 21.17 -4.21
N GLY A 225 8.66 21.50 -3.92
CA GLY A 225 9.25 21.41 -2.58
C GLY A 225 9.67 19.99 -2.16
N TRP A 226 9.79 19.05 -3.12
CA TRP A 226 10.24 17.68 -2.85
C TRP A 226 11.73 17.55 -3.17
N TYR A 227 12.55 17.29 -2.14
CA TYR A 227 13.96 16.95 -2.33
C TYR A 227 14.10 15.44 -2.58
N VAL A 228 14.55 15.06 -3.77
CA VAL A 228 14.93 13.68 -4.10
C VAL A 228 16.45 13.61 -4.07
N SER A 229 17.01 12.95 -3.05
CA SER A 229 18.46 12.69 -3.04
C SER A 229 18.83 11.81 -4.22
N PRO A 230 19.84 12.17 -5.04
CA PRO A 230 20.29 11.31 -6.13
C PRO A 230 20.91 10.02 -5.54
N PRO A 231 20.77 8.88 -6.24
CA PRO A 231 21.34 7.63 -5.79
C PRO A 231 22.85 7.75 -5.64
N ALA A 232 23.37 7.26 -4.51
CA ALA A 232 24.80 7.24 -4.23
C ALA A 232 25.55 6.55 -5.37
N ARG A 233 26.55 7.25 -5.94
CA ARG A 233 27.46 6.66 -6.93
C ARG A 233 28.15 5.47 -6.27
N ALA A 234 27.99 4.28 -6.85
CA ALA A 234 28.78 3.12 -6.49
C ALA A 234 30.27 3.45 -6.67
N SER A 235 30.96 3.64 -5.54
CA SER A 235 32.40 3.85 -5.49
C SER A 235 33.13 2.51 -5.65
N GLY A 236 33.92 2.41 -6.70
CA GLY A 236 35.23 1.76 -6.66
C GLY A 236 35.31 0.28 -7.06
N ILE A 237 35.67 0.03 -8.32
CA ILE A 237 36.41 -1.16 -8.74
C ILE A 237 37.87 -0.96 -8.28
N PRO A 238 38.52 -1.92 -7.59
CA PRO A 238 39.94 -1.81 -7.29
C PRO A 238 40.75 -2.11 -8.57
N GLN A 239 41.58 -1.16 -9.00
CA GLN A 239 42.60 -1.40 -10.02
C GLN A 239 43.78 -2.15 -9.40
N SER A 240 44.18 -3.21 -10.09
CA SER A 240 45.42 -3.96 -9.91
C SER A 240 46.66 -3.09 -10.17
N GLN A 241 47.63 -3.15 -9.25
CA GLN A 241 49.07 -3.10 -9.55
C GLN A 241 49.75 -4.22 -8.76
#